data_AF-A0A925IGV7-F1
#
_entry.id   AF-A0A925IGV7-F1
#
_cell.length_a   1.000
_cell.length_b   1.000
_cell.length_c   1.000
_cell.angle_alpha   90.00
_cell.angle_beta   90.00
_cell.angle_gamma   90.00
#
_symmetry.space_group_name_H-M   'P 1'
#
loop_
_entity.id
_entity.type
_entity.pdbx_description
1 polymer ?
#
loop_
_entity_poly.entity_id
_entity_poly.type
_entity_poly.pdbx_seq_one_letter_code
_entity_poly.pdbx_strand_id
1 'polypeptide(L)'
;MDEQIAFSIPRSQSDPSPWLIRAFYRALPINNSSTPLLDHELRGGGWTSDSLTVLKRSLKRLRVVTGGIVGLWGIVALLFLLMPSQRSYQTLESLIGMVLYASLLDKFIFDALALLTNLGSISEDVERGRWDLVCLSDVSMREFINAKHAAGQMRVWKTTLNVIGSRLAVVLLFPLHYYLLPLLVPGRLDTYSPLENIHIGSIYDVLNLIFVHLILLLMAAVYVVEPLWRLRTLAAAGLDISSRLTRPTFAVLWSLGTFINLWGVQVMLFIAAAGLGSWFSYQAYVVRSGFSSTPVGEADVTFAMLIFALLIAAAIYATYRWLTHRNLLKATKRLVKLGGAA
;
A
#
# COMPACT_ATOMS: atom_id res chain seq x y z
N MET A 1 31.10 -2.49 11.64
CA MET A 1 31.43 -1.15 12.19
C MET A 1 30.29 -0.24 11.77
N ASP A 2 29.08 -0.62 12.18
CA ASP A 2 27.82 -0.31 11.51
C ASP A 2 26.76 -0.12 12.60
N GLU A 3 26.27 1.12 12.78
CA GLU A 3 24.98 1.51 13.41
C GLU A 3 24.95 2.95 13.94
N GLN A 4 25.99 3.77 13.73
CA GLN A 4 26.03 5.15 14.27
C GLN A 4 26.00 6.28 13.23
N ILE A 5 25.30 6.11 12.11
CA ILE A 5 24.75 7.29 11.42
C ILE A 5 23.34 7.49 11.95
N ALA A 6 23.28 7.95 13.20
CA ALA A 6 22.09 8.53 13.76
C ALA A 6 21.76 9.77 12.93
N PHE A 7 20.77 9.62 12.05
CA PHE A 7 20.10 10.69 11.32
C PHE A 7 19.83 11.86 12.27
N SER A 8 20.66 12.91 12.19
CA SER A 8 20.35 14.23 12.72
C SER A 8 19.30 14.87 11.80
N ILE A 9 18.09 14.32 11.82
CA ILE A 9 16.92 15.13 11.51
C ILE A 9 17.00 16.26 12.54
N PRO A 10 17.11 17.54 12.15
CA PRO A 10 16.99 18.61 13.12
C PRO A 10 15.68 18.35 13.84
N ARG A 11 15.76 17.96 15.11
CA ARG A 11 14.62 17.98 16.04
C ARG A 11 14.28 19.47 16.15
N SER A 12 13.56 19.97 15.16
CA SER A 12 12.67 21.10 15.30
C SER A 12 11.67 20.68 16.38
N GLN A 13 12.08 20.88 17.62
CA GLN A 13 11.23 20.82 18.79
C GLN A 13 10.10 21.81 18.52
N SER A 14 8.86 21.34 18.62
CA SER A 14 7.62 22.11 18.54
C SER A 14 7.01 22.39 17.15
N ASP A 15 7.16 21.53 16.14
CA ASP A 15 6.19 21.57 15.02
C ASP A 15 4.90 20.81 15.42
N PRO A 16 3.76 21.50 15.66
CA PRO A 16 2.50 20.89 16.13
C PRO A 16 1.78 20.08 15.03
N SER A 17 2.48 19.74 13.94
CA SER A 17 1.88 19.01 12.83
C SER A 17 1.27 17.67 13.29
N PRO A 18 0.03 17.36 12.86
CA PRO A 18 -0.62 16.09 13.15
C PRO A 18 0.29 14.90 12.84
N TRP A 19 0.24 13.86 13.67
CA TRP A 19 1.06 12.65 13.52
C TRP A 19 0.95 12.02 12.12
N LEU A 20 -0.21 12.16 11.46
CA LEU A 20 -0.45 11.74 10.07
C LEU A 20 0.45 12.46 9.07
N ILE A 21 0.65 13.78 9.23
CA ILE A 21 1.53 14.56 8.35
C ILE A 21 2.97 14.08 8.51
N ARG A 22 3.40 13.78 9.74
CA ARG A 22 4.73 13.23 10.02
C ARG A 22 4.90 11.82 9.45
N ALA A 23 3.88 10.97 9.53
CA ALA A 23 3.90 9.65 8.93
C ALA A 23 3.99 9.72 7.39
N PHE A 24 3.20 10.59 6.76
CA PHE A 24 3.28 10.84 5.31
C PHE A 24 4.63 11.43 4.89
N TYR A 25 5.16 12.36 5.68
CA TYR A 25 6.48 12.95 5.43
C TYR A 25 7.59 11.90 5.50
N ARG A 26 7.56 11.00 6.49
CA ARG A 26 8.48 9.86 6.59
C ARG A 26 8.28 8.84 5.47
N ALA A 27 7.09 8.77 4.90
CA ALA A 27 6.80 7.92 3.76
C ALA A 27 7.35 8.49 2.45
N LEU A 28 7.60 9.81 2.37
CA LEU A 28 8.15 10.45 1.18
C LEU A 28 9.53 9.86 0.84
N PRO A 29 9.77 9.52 -0.43
CA PRO A 29 11.06 9.00 -0.89
C PRO A 29 12.24 9.95 -0.62
N ILE A 30 11.97 11.27 -0.55
CA ILE A 30 12.97 12.33 -0.51
C ILE A 30 13.61 12.48 0.88
N ASN A 31 12.94 12.06 1.96
CA ASN A 31 13.35 12.42 3.34
C ASN A 31 14.70 11.81 3.77
N ASN A 32 15.19 10.77 3.09
CA ASN A 32 16.42 10.07 3.50
C ASN A 32 17.63 10.33 2.58
N SER A 33 17.50 11.16 1.54
CA SER A 33 18.54 11.30 0.52
C SER A 33 18.56 12.69 -0.10
N SER A 34 18.58 13.75 0.72
CA SER A 34 18.86 15.11 0.24
C SER A 34 20.33 15.22 -0.21
N THR A 35 20.63 14.59 -1.34
CA THR A 35 21.91 14.69 -2.02
C THR A 35 21.74 15.56 -3.26
N PRO A 36 22.76 16.33 -3.65
CA PRO A 36 22.70 17.13 -4.88
C PRO A 36 22.41 16.27 -6.12
N LEU A 37 22.78 14.98 -6.08
CA LEU A 37 22.45 14.00 -7.09
C LEU A 37 20.93 13.74 -7.20
N LEU A 38 20.22 13.62 -6.08
CA LEU A 38 18.77 13.47 -6.10
C LEU A 38 18.11 14.72 -6.69
N ASP A 39 18.55 15.91 -6.28
CA ASP A 39 18.01 17.17 -6.80
C ASP A 39 18.18 17.26 -8.33
N HIS A 40 19.34 16.84 -8.85
CA HIS A 40 19.58 16.76 -10.28
C HIS A 40 18.59 15.81 -10.99
N GLU A 41 18.36 14.62 -10.43
CA GLU A 41 17.40 13.64 -10.95
C GLU A 41 15.94 14.13 -10.91
N LEU A 42 15.57 14.88 -9.86
CA LEU A 42 14.21 15.39 -9.68
C LEU A 42 13.87 16.54 -10.61
N ARG A 43 14.86 17.34 -11.04
CA ARG A 43 14.66 18.43 -12.01
C ARG A 43 14.07 17.94 -13.33
N GLY A 44 14.48 16.77 -13.80
CA GLY A 44 13.92 16.15 -15.01
C GLY A 44 12.47 15.68 -14.85
N GLY A 45 12.01 15.44 -13.62
CA GLY A 45 10.66 14.94 -13.31
C GLY A 45 9.61 16.02 -13.02
N GLY A 46 9.98 17.30 -13.06
CA GLY A 46 9.09 18.41 -12.71
C GLY A 46 8.73 18.48 -11.22
N TRP A 47 9.56 17.88 -10.36
CA TRP A 47 9.43 17.96 -8.91
C TRP A 47 10.35 19.07 -8.38
N THR A 48 9.83 19.88 -7.46
CA THR A 48 10.62 20.85 -6.70
C THR A 48 11.36 20.12 -5.58
N SER A 49 12.57 20.58 -5.24
CA SER A 49 13.34 20.06 -4.09
C SER A 49 12.64 20.30 -2.74
N ASP A 50 11.73 21.28 -2.67
CA ASP A 50 10.95 21.55 -1.46
C ASP A 50 9.93 20.43 -1.16
N SER A 51 10.28 19.63 -0.15
CA SER A 51 9.50 18.48 0.33
C SER A 51 8.12 18.88 0.87
N LEU A 52 7.97 20.10 1.42
CA LEU A 52 6.69 20.60 1.91
C LEU A 52 5.72 20.88 0.76
N THR A 53 6.20 21.47 -0.32
CA THR A 53 5.40 21.69 -1.53
C THR A 53 4.96 20.36 -2.15
N VAL A 54 5.84 19.37 -2.20
CA VAL A 54 5.51 18.00 -2.65
C VAL A 54 4.42 17.39 -1.76
N LEU A 55 4.55 17.50 -0.44
CA LEU A 55 3.57 16.99 0.51
C LEU A 55 2.19 17.65 0.36
N LYS A 56 2.13 18.99 0.29
CA LYS A 56 0.88 19.74 0.10
C LYS A 56 0.17 19.33 -1.19
N ARG A 57 0.90 19.23 -2.30
CA ARG A 57 0.35 18.75 -3.59
C ARG A 57 -0.14 17.30 -3.49
N SER A 58 0.59 16.45 -2.77
CA SER A 58 0.24 15.05 -2.55
C SER A 58 -1.07 14.91 -1.77
N LEU A 59 -1.21 15.64 -0.66
CA LEU A 59 -2.42 15.66 0.16
C LEU A 59 -3.62 16.24 -0.61
N LYS A 60 -3.44 17.32 -1.38
CA LYS A 60 -4.50 17.88 -2.22
C LYS A 60 -5.01 16.84 -3.22
N ARG A 61 -4.09 16.13 -3.89
CA ARG A 61 -4.45 15.08 -4.86
C ARG A 61 -5.19 13.92 -4.19
N LEU A 62 -4.70 13.45 -3.05
CA LEU A 62 -5.37 12.40 -2.27
C LEU A 62 -6.81 12.80 -1.92
N ARG A 63 -7.01 14.01 -1.39
CA ARG A 63 -8.35 14.53 -1.05
C ARG A 63 -9.27 14.63 -2.27
N VAL A 64 -8.76 15.10 -3.41
CA VAL A 64 -9.55 15.23 -4.64
C VAL A 64 -9.98 13.86 -5.16
N VAL A 65 -9.06 12.88 -5.21
CA VAL A 65 -9.38 11.52 -5.69
C VAL A 65 -10.35 10.83 -4.73
N THR A 66 -10.03 10.80 -3.43
CA THR A 66 -10.87 10.14 -2.42
C THR A 66 -12.24 10.82 -2.32
N GLY A 67 -12.26 12.14 -2.19
CA GLY A 67 -13.49 12.92 -2.09
C GLY A 67 -14.34 12.87 -3.36
N GLY A 68 -13.72 12.81 -4.54
CA GLY A 68 -14.42 12.65 -5.81
C GLY A 68 -15.15 11.31 -5.91
N ILE A 69 -14.48 10.20 -5.55
CA ILE A 69 -15.09 8.86 -5.56
C ILE A 69 -16.20 8.74 -4.50
N VAL A 70 -15.93 9.18 -3.26
CA VAL A 70 -16.93 9.13 -2.17
C VAL A 70 -18.12 10.04 -2.47
N GLY A 71 -17.87 11.25 -3.00
CA GLY A 71 -18.92 12.19 -3.39
C GLY A 71 -19.78 11.64 -4.53
N LEU A 72 -19.16 11.04 -5.55
CA LEU A 72 -19.89 10.39 -6.65
C LEU A 72 -20.76 9.24 -6.13
N TRP A 73 -20.22 8.39 -5.25
CA TRP A 73 -21.00 7.33 -4.61
C TRP A 73 -22.15 7.89 -3.77
N GLY A 74 -21.94 8.98 -3.03
CA GLY A 74 -23.00 9.64 -2.25
C GLY A 74 -24.14 10.15 -3.13
N ILE A 75 -23.83 10.71 -4.31
CA ILE A 75 -24.84 11.10 -5.30
C ILE A 75 -25.60 9.88 -5.81
N VAL A 76 -24.90 8.80 -6.17
CA VAL A 76 -25.53 7.55 -6.62
C VAL A 76 -26.42 6.98 -5.52
N ALA A 77 -25.92 6.85 -4.30
CA ALA A 77 -26.70 6.36 -3.15
C ALA A 77 -27.94 7.23 -2.94
N LEU A 78 -27.83 8.56 -2.98
CA LEU A 78 -28.97 9.47 -2.87
C LEU A 78 -30.01 9.25 -3.96
N LEU A 79 -29.59 9.11 -5.23
CA LEU A 79 -30.52 8.82 -6.34
C LEU A 79 -31.27 7.50 -6.13
N PHE A 80 -30.57 6.48 -5.64
CA PHE A 80 -31.18 5.18 -5.33
C PHE A 80 -32.13 5.25 -4.12
N LEU A 81 -31.81 6.06 -3.12
CA LEU A 81 -32.68 6.34 -1.97
C LEU A 81 -34.00 7.02 -2.37
N LEU A 82 -34.00 7.84 -3.43
CA LEU A 82 -35.21 8.46 -3.98
C LEU A 82 -36.11 7.48 -4.74
N MET A 83 -35.58 6.31 -5.15
CA MET A 83 -36.32 5.25 -5.85
C MET A 83 -36.25 3.92 -5.09
N PRO A 84 -36.75 3.87 -3.84
CA PRO A 84 -36.50 2.76 -2.94
C PRO A 84 -37.21 1.49 -3.46
N SER A 85 -36.43 0.59 -4.04
CA SER A 85 -36.88 -0.75 -4.46
C SER A 85 -35.82 -1.80 -4.12
N GLN A 86 -36.21 -3.03 -3.84
CA GLN A 86 -35.26 -4.11 -3.50
C GLN A 86 -34.18 -4.30 -4.58
N ARG A 87 -34.55 -4.18 -5.86
CA ARG A 87 -33.61 -4.24 -7.00
C ARG A 87 -32.58 -3.11 -6.98
N SER A 88 -33.00 -1.91 -6.58
CA SER A 88 -32.10 -0.75 -6.49
C SER A 88 -30.98 -0.99 -5.48
N TYR A 89 -31.29 -1.60 -4.33
CA TYR A 89 -30.28 -1.92 -3.32
C TYR A 89 -29.32 -3.03 -3.74
N GLN A 90 -29.83 -4.12 -4.32
CA GLN A 90 -28.98 -5.19 -4.89
C GLN A 90 -28.01 -4.64 -5.95
N THR A 91 -28.47 -3.67 -6.74
CA THR A 91 -27.63 -2.97 -7.72
C THR A 91 -26.57 -2.12 -7.03
N LEU A 92 -26.90 -1.40 -5.95
CA LEU A 92 -25.95 -0.60 -5.18
C LEU A 92 -24.88 -1.47 -4.49
N GLU A 93 -25.28 -2.62 -3.95
CA GLU A 93 -24.38 -3.63 -3.38
C GLU A 93 -23.46 -4.21 -4.48
N SER A 94 -24.01 -4.56 -5.64
CA SER A 94 -23.21 -5.02 -6.79
C SER A 94 -22.20 -3.95 -7.23
N LEU A 95 -22.58 -2.67 -7.19
CA LEU A 95 -21.72 -1.54 -7.54
C LEU A 95 -20.56 -1.40 -6.55
N ILE A 96 -20.76 -1.60 -5.24
CA ILE A 96 -19.66 -1.58 -4.28
C ILE A 96 -18.66 -2.71 -4.52
N GLY A 97 -19.17 -3.90 -4.87
CA GLY A 97 -18.36 -5.03 -5.30
C GLY A 97 -17.53 -4.71 -6.55
N MET A 98 -18.17 -4.12 -7.57
CA MET A 98 -17.47 -3.69 -8.79
C MET A 98 -16.38 -2.65 -8.51
N VAL A 99 -16.63 -1.68 -7.63
CA VAL A 99 -15.64 -0.67 -7.22
C VAL A 99 -14.45 -1.31 -6.49
N LEU A 100 -14.71 -2.31 -5.64
CA LEU A 100 -13.65 -3.10 -5.00
C LEU A 100 -12.79 -3.84 -6.04
N TYR A 101 -13.41 -4.53 -7.00
CA TYR A 101 -12.70 -5.22 -8.07
C TYR A 101 -11.90 -4.27 -8.96
N ALA A 102 -12.47 -3.11 -9.32
CA ALA A 102 -11.77 -2.08 -10.08
C ALA A 102 -10.54 -1.55 -9.33
N SER A 103 -10.65 -1.37 -8.01
CA SER A 103 -9.52 -0.95 -7.17
C SER A 103 -8.42 -2.02 -7.07
N LEU A 104 -8.79 -3.31 -7.15
CA LEU A 104 -7.82 -4.40 -7.26
C LEU A 104 -7.14 -4.45 -8.63
N LEU A 105 -7.87 -4.13 -9.71
CA LEU A 105 -7.31 -4.08 -11.07
C LEU A 105 -6.30 -2.94 -11.27
N ASP A 106 -6.51 -1.79 -10.63
CA ASP A 106 -5.58 -0.65 -10.63
C ASP A 106 -4.15 -1.05 -10.23
N LYS A 107 -4.02 -2.08 -9.39
CA LYS A 107 -2.75 -2.68 -8.97
C LYS A 107 -1.89 -3.18 -10.13
N PHE A 108 -2.50 -3.79 -11.16
CA PHE A 108 -1.75 -4.29 -12.33
C PHE A 108 -1.14 -3.14 -13.12
N ILE A 109 -1.92 -2.09 -13.33
CA ILE A 109 -1.50 -0.88 -14.05
C ILE A 109 -0.39 -0.19 -13.27
N PHE A 110 -0.60 -0.02 -11.97
CA PHE A 110 0.40 0.55 -11.07
C PHE A 110 1.74 -0.18 -11.15
N ASP A 111 1.72 -1.51 -11.15
CA ASP A 111 2.92 -2.33 -11.18
C ASP A 111 3.72 -2.20 -12.46
N ALA A 112 3.01 -2.27 -13.59
CA ALA A 112 3.62 -2.10 -14.90
C ALA A 112 4.29 -0.72 -14.98
N LEU A 113 3.59 0.35 -14.58
CA LEU A 113 4.14 1.70 -14.56
C LEU A 113 5.33 1.83 -13.60
N ALA A 114 5.24 1.29 -12.39
CA ALA A 114 6.29 1.39 -11.39
C ALA A 114 7.59 0.67 -11.82
N LEU A 115 7.45 -0.43 -12.53
CA LEU A 115 8.58 -1.20 -13.03
C LEU A 115 9.20 -0.57 -14.28
N LEU A 116 8.36 -0.17 -15.26
CA LEU A 116 8.80 0.41 -16.53
C LEU A 116 9.49 1.77 -16.37
N THR A 117 9.03 2.61 -15.45
CA THR A 117 9.60 3.96 -15.23
C THR A 117 11.03 3.94 -14.66
N ASN A 118 11.44 2.82 -14.07
CA ASN A 118 12.78 2.63 -13.53
C ASN A 118 13.69 1.80 -14.44
N LEU A 119 13.08 1.14 -15.42
CA LEU A 119 13.74 0.32 -16.42
C LEU A 119 14.57 1.25 -17.33
N GLY A 120 15.88 1.01 -17.39
CA GLY A 120 16.80 1.81 -18.20
C GLY A 120 17.39 3.04 -17.51
N SER A 121 16.99 3.39 -16.27
CA SER A 121 17.54 4.57 -15.58
C SER A 121 19.07 4.55 -15.41
N ILE A 122 19.66 3.37 -15.24
CA ILE A 122 21.12 3.15 -15.20
C ILE A 122 21.69 2.96 -16.61
N SER A 123 21.01 2.21 -17.48
CA SER A 123 21.45 1.99 -18.88
C SER A 123 21.63 3.31 -19.61
N GLU A 124 20.70 4.25 -19.42
CA GLU A 124 20.74 5.58 -20.01
C GLU A 124 21.95 6.40 -19.52
N ASP A 125 22.42 6.21 -18.29
CA ASP A 125 23.63 6.86 -17.79
C ASP A 125 24.90 6.25 -18.38
N VAL A 126 24.91 4.93 -18.58
CA VAL A 126 26.02 4.21 -19.22
C VAL A 126 26.09 4.60 -20.70
N GLU A 127 24.97 4.56 -21.42
CA GLU A 127 24.89 4.91 -22.84
C GLU A 127 25.26 6.37 -23.12
N ARG A 128 24.96 7.29 -22.19
CA ARG A 128 25.33 8.71 -22.30
C ARG A 128 26.76 9.02 -21.84
N GLY A 129 27.55 8.04 -21.42
CA GLY A 129 28.89 8.25 -20.86
C GLY A 129 28.91 9.01 -19.53
N ARG A 130 27.75 9.17 -18.87
CA ARG A 130 27.67 9.79 -17.53
C ARG A 130 28.19 8.86 -16.45
N TRP A 131 28.19 7.55 -16.71
CA TRP A 131 28.68 6.54 -15.77
C TRP A 131 30.13 6.77 -15.36
N ASP A 132 31.01 7.14 -16.29
CA ASP A 132 32.42 7.38 -15.99
C ASP A 132 32.60 8.57 -15.05
N LEU A 133 31.80 9.63 -15.23
CA LEU A 133 31.79 10.79 -14.34
C LEU A 133 31.29 10.43 -12.94
N VAL A 134 30.30 9.54 -12.83
CA VAL A 134 29.83 9.03 -11.52
C VAL A 134 30.94 8.23 -10.83
N CYS A 135 31.65 7.38 -11.58
CA CYS A 135 32.77 6.59 -11.04
C CYS A 135 33.95 7.46 -10.60
N LEU A 136 34.16 8.63 -11.22
CA LEU A 136 35.20 9.60 -10.84
C LEU A 136 34.78 10.55 -9.71
N SER A 137 33.50 10.58 -9.34
CA SER A 137 32.99 11.43 -8.26
C SER A 137 33.21 10.77 -6.90
N ASP A 138 33.38 11.59 -5.85
CA ASP A 138 33.49 11.12 -4.45
C ASP A 138 32.17 10.55 -3.87
N VAL A 139 31.13 10.36 -4.71
CA VAL A 139 29.83 9.87 -4.26
C VAL A 139 29.87 8.36 -4.10
N SER A 140 29.55 7.88 -2.90
CA SER A 140 29.51 6.43 -2.65
C SER A 140 28.47 5.75 -3.54
N MET A 141 28.78 4.55 -4.05
CA MET A 141 27.85 3.77 -4.89
C MET A 141 26.49 3.53 -4.20
N ARG A 142 26.51 3.43 -2.86
CA ARG A 142 25.30 3.31 -2.04
C ARG A 142 24.44 4.58 -2.12
N GLU A 143 25.04 5.76 -2.03
CA GLU A 143 24.32 7.03 -2.18
C GLU A 143 23.79 7.21 -3.60
N PHE A 144 24.56 6.83 -4.62
CA PHE A 144 24.11 6.86 -6.00
C PHE A 144 22.85 6.01 -6.21
N ILE A 145 22.86 4.76 -5.73
CA ILE A 145 21.72 3.85 -5.86
C ILE A 145 20.52 4.33 -5.05
N ASN A 146 20.74 4.84 -3.83
CA ASN A 146 19.67 5.38 -3.01
C ASN A 146 19.03 6.61 -3.67
N ALA A 147 19.81 7.49 -4.29
CA ALA A 147 19.31 8.63 -5.04
C ALA A 147 18.49 8.19 -6.26
N LYS A 148 18.98 7.22 -7.06
CA LYS A 148 18.22 6.65 -8.18
C LYS A 148 16.94 5.96 -7.72
N HIS A 149 16.98 5.27 -6.58
CA HIS A 149 15.82 4.59 -6.00
C HIS A 149 14.75 5.60 -5.57
N ALA A 150 15.15 6.68 -4.88
CA ALA A 150 14.26 7.75 -4.48
C ALA A 150 13.68 8.50 -5.69
N ALA A 151 14.51 8.83 -6.69
CA ALA A 151 14.07 9.45 -7.93
C ALA A 151 13.04 8.57 -8.67
N GLY A 152 13.30 7.27 -8.73
CA GLY A 152 12.39 6.28 -9.29
C GLY A 152 11.02 6.25 -8.61
N GLN A 153 11.01 6.24 -7.28
CA GLN A 153 9.76 6.34 -6.51
C GLN A 153 9.02 7.65 -6.78
N MET A 154 9.75 8.77 -6.89
CA MET A 154 9.17 10.09 -7.14
C MET A 154 8.51 10.21 -8.52
N ARG A 155 9.06 9.55 -9.56
CA ARG A 155 8.45 9.53 -10.91
C ARG A 155 7.04 8.90 -10.90
N VAL A 156 6.84 7.88 -10.07
CA VAL A 156 5.58 7.12 -9.97
C VAL A 156 4.70 7.61 -8.81
N TRP A 157 5.18 8.55 -8.01
CA TRP A 157 4.51 9.02 -6.79
C TRP A 157 3.09 9.52 -7.04
N LYS A 158 2.88 10.28 -8.12
CA LYS A 158 1.56 10.79 -8.54
C LYS A 158 0.55 9.67 -8.78
N THR A 159 0.96 8.61 -9.46
CA THR A 159 0.13 7.42 -9.72
C THR A 159 -0.11 6.67 -8.41
N THR A 160 0.92 6.49 -7.59
CA THR A 160 0.83 5.86 -6.27
C THR A 160 -0.23 6.54 -5.40
N LEU A 161 -0.26 7.88 -5.38
CA LEU A 161 -1.27 8.64 -4.64
C LEU A 161 -2.69 8.47 -5.17
N ASN A 162 -2.86 8.29 -6.49
CA ASN A 162 -4.18 7.97 -7.06
C ASN A 162 -4.67 6.61 -6.56
N VAL A 163 -3.79 5.60 -6.57
CA VAL A 163 -4.09 4.25 -6.08
C VAL A 163 -4.43 4.28 -4.58
N ILE A 164 -3.62 4.98 -3.78
CA ILE A 164 -3.89 5.13 -2.33
C ILE A 164 -5.21 5.87 -2.11
N GLY A 165 -5.49 6.92 -2.90
CA GLY A 165 -6.72 7.69 -2.82
C GLY A 165 -7.97 6.89 -3.19
N SER A 166 -7.88 6.06 -4.23
CA SER A 166 -8.97 5.16 -4.63
C SER A 166 -9.22 4.09 -3.57
N ARG A 167 -8.17 3.49 -3.00
CA ARG A 167 -8.29 2.52 -1.90
C ARG A 167 -8.87 3.14 -0.63
N LEU A 168 -8.44 4.35 -0.28
CA LEU A 168 -9.01 5.07 0.86
C LEU A 168 -10.49 5.36 0.63
N ALA A 169 -10.91 5.67 -0.61
CA ALA A 169 -12.33 5.81 -0.92
C ALA A 169 -13.07 4.50 -0.68
N VAL A 170 -12.59 3.37 -1.19
CA VAL A 170 -13.18 2.04 -0.94
C VAL A 170 -13.34 1.78 0.56
N VAL A 171 -12.27 1.99 1.35
CA VAL A 171 -12.29 1.82 2.80
C VAL A 171 -13.34 2.71 3.48
N LEU A 172 -13.57 3.93 3.01
CA LEU A 172 -14.61 4.82 3.53
C LEU A 172 -16.02 4.44 3.05
N LEU A 173 -16.14 3.89 1.84
CA LEU A 173 -17.42 3.44 1.29
C LEU A 173 -17.98 2.24 2.05
N PHE A 174 -17.14 1.32 2.52
CA PHE A 174 -17.57 0.17 3.32
C PHE A 174 -18.43 0.58 4.54
N PRO A 175 -17.95 1.39 5.49
CA PRO A 175 -18.76 1.77 6.64
C PRO A 175 -19.94 2.66 6.25
N LEU A 176 -19.81 3.52 5.24
CA LEU A 176 -20.94 4.32 4.73
C LEU A 176 -22.05 3.41 4.17
N HIS A 177 -21.70 2.34 3.46
CA HIS A 177 -22.66 1.44 2.86
C HIS A 177 -23.26 0.46 3.88
N TYR A 178 -22.44 -0.14 4.76
CA TYR A 178 -22.91 -1.17 5.68
C TYR A 178 -23.47 -0.64 7.00
N TYR A 179 -23.05 0.54 7.46
CA TYR A 179 -23.55 1.13 8.71
C TYR A 179 -24.50 2.31 8.48
N LEU A 180 -24.15 3.26 7.61
CA LEU A 180 -24.94 4.49 7.45
C LEU A 180 -26.19 4.27 6.59
N LEU A 181 -26.10 3.49 5.51
CA LEU A 181 -27.23 3.31 4.58
C LEU A 181 -28.43 2.59 5.20
N PRO A 182 -28.28 1.49 5.99
CA PRO A 182 -29.41 0.88 6.69
C PRO A 182 -30.05 1.82 7.72
N LEU A 183 -29.25 2.67 8.38
CA LEU A 183 -29.74 3.65 9.35
C LEU A 183 -30.66 4.70 8.71
N LEU A 184 -30.39 5.07 7.45
CA LEU A 184 -31.18 6.06 6.72
C LEU A 184 -32.51 5.49 6.17
N VAL A 185 -32.63 4.16 6.03
CA VAL A 185 -33.84 3.50 5.52
C VAL A 185 -34.25 2.31 6.38
N PRO A 186 -34.71 2.54 7.62
CA PRO A 186 -35.14 1.47 8.50
C PRO A 186 -36.36 0.72 7.95
N GLY A 187 -36.37 -0.60 8.07
CA GLY A 187 -37.55 -1.47 7.84
C GLY A 187 -37.98 -1.70 6.38
N ARG A 188 -37.23 -1.19 5.38
CA ARG A 188 -37.50 -1.48 3.95
C ARG A 188 -36.51 -2.46 3.31
N LEU A 189 -35.49 -2.82 4.07
CA LEU A 189 -34.40 -3.64 3.64
C LEU A 189 -34.45 -4.94 4.45
N ASP A 190 -34.70 -6.06 3.79
CA ASP A 190 -34.38 -7.39 4.36
C ASP A 190 -32.85 -7.59 4.54
N THR A 191 -32.07 -6.55 4.23
CA THR A 191 -30.64 -6.49 4.44
C THR A 191 -30.39 -6.35 5.93
N TYR A 192 -29.95 -7.44 6.55
CA TYR A 192 -29.50 -7.50 7.93
C TYR A 192 -28.49 -6.39 8.20
N SER A 193 -28.93 -5.30 8.84
CA SER A 193 -28.01 -4.30 9.34
C SER A 193 -27.14 -4.98 10.39
N PRO A 194 -25.80 -4.93 10.27
CA PRO A 194 -24.93 -5.53 11.27
C PRO A 194 -25.16 -4.89 12.64
N LEU A 195 -25.72 -3.67 12.71
CA LEU A 195 -26.07 -2.96 13.94
C LEU A 195 -27.37 -3.45 14.59
N GLU A 196 -28.36 -3.90 13.81
CA GLU A 196 -29.66 -4.34 14.34
C GLU A 196 -29.54 -5.65 15.14
N ASN A 197 -28.54 -6.47 14.80
CA ASN A 197 -28.27 -7.74 15.48
C ASN A 197 -27.28 -7.62 16.65
N ILE A 198 -26.83 -6.40 17.00
CA ILE A 198 -25.93 -6.21 18.14
C ILE A 198 -26.76 -6.18 19.42
N HIS A 199 -27.01 -7.37 19.97
CA HIS A 199 -27.51 -7.50 21.34
C HIS A 199 -26.33 -7.54 22.30
N ILE A 200 -26.10 -6.43 23.04
CA ILE A 200 -25.04 -6.38 24.06
C ILE A 200 -25.60 -6.97 25.35
N GLY A 201 -25.47 -8.29 25.50
CA GLY A 201 -25.90 -9.01 26.70
C GLY A 201 -24.77 -9.18 27.72
N SER A 202 -23.52 -9.17 27.26
CA SER A 202 -22.34 -9.43 28.09
C SER A 202 -21.14 -8.56 27.73
N ILE A 203 -20.16 -8.51 28.63
CA ILE A 203 -18.85 -7.87 28.37
C ILE A 203 -18.11 -8.54 27.21
N TYR A 204 -18.32 -9.84 26.98
CA TYR A 204 -17.70 -10.58 25.89
C TYR A 204 -18.21 -10.12 24.53
N ASP A 205 -19.48 -9.73 24.43
CA ASP A 205 -20.06 -9.18 23.18
C ASP A 205 -19.42 -7.84 22.82
N VAL A 206 -19.17 -7.00 23.83
CA VAL A 206 -18.47 -5.72 23.66
C VAL A 206 -17.03 -5.94 23.20
N LEU A 207 -16.31 -6.88 23.83
CA LEU A 207 -14.93 -7.22 23.44
C LEU A 207 -14.89 -7.77 22.01
N ASN A 208 -15.82 -8.67 21.66
CA ASN A 208 -15.94 -9.22 20.33
C ASN A 208 -16.14 -8.11 19.28
N LEU A 209 -17.07 -7.19 19.54
CA LEU A 209 -17.32 -6.03 18.68
C LEU A 209 -16.05 -5.19 18.50
N ILE A 210 -15.33 -4.89 19.59
CA ILE A 210 -14.07 -4.14 19.55
C ILE A 210 -13.04 -4.87 18.69
N PHE A 211 -12.84 -6.17 18.88
CA PHE A 211 -11.86 -6.94 18.11
C PHE A 211 -12.19 -6.99 16.62
N VAL A 212 -13.45 -7.17 16.24
CA VAL A 212 -13.88 -7.12 14.84
C VAL A 212 -13.54 -5.78 14.21
N HIS A 213 -13.83 -4.67 14.89
CA HIS A 213 -13.49 -3.33 14.37
C HIS A 213 -11.98 -3.09 14.28
N LEU A 214 -11.20 -3.59 15.23
CA LEU A 214 -9.74 -3.53 15.18
C LEU A 214 -9.18 -4.33 13.99
N ILE A 215 -9.72 -5.52 13.71
CA ILE A 215 -9.36 -6.32 12.54
C ILE A 215 -9.67 -5.54 11.26
N LEU A 216 -10.88 -4.98 11.14
CA LEU A 216 -11.27 -4.19 9.97
C LEU A 216 -10.37 -2.98 9.77
N LEU A 217 -10.05 -2.24 10.84
CA LEU A 217 -9.16 -1.08 10.79
C LEU A 217 -7.73 -1.48 10.39
N LEU A 218 -7.20 -2.58 10.94
CA LEU A 218 -5.89 -3.10 10.58
C LEU A 218 -5.84 -3.50 9.11
N MET A 219 -6.83 -4.25 8.63
CA MET A 219 -6.93 -4.68 7.23
C MET A 219 -7.05 -3.48 6.28
N ALA A 220 -7.86 -2.48 6.64
CA ALA A 220 -7.96 -1.22 5.92
C ALA A 220 -6.62 -0.47 5.86
N ALA A 221 -5.90 -0.39 6.99
CA ALA A 221 -4.60 0.26 7.05
C ALA A 221 -3.56 -0.46 6.16
N VAL A 222 -3.48 -1.79 6.22
CA VAL A 222 -2.60 -2.59 5.35
C VAL A 222 -2.98 -2.39 3.89
N TYR A 223 -4.27 -2.44 3.56
CA TYR A 223 -4.77 -2.25 2.21
C TYR A 223 -4.41 -0.88 1.63
N VAL A 224 -4.51 0.19 2.41
CA VAL A 224 -4.18 1.56 1.97
C VAL A 224 -2.66 1.79 1.91
N VAL A 225 -1.88 1.20 2.81
CA VAL A 225 -0.42 1.41 2.89
C VAL A 225 0.38 0.48 1.95
N GLU A 226 -0.15 -0.70 1.60
CA GLU A 226 0.51 -1.69 0.74
C GLU A 226 1.11 -1.11 -0.57
N PRO A 227 0.46 -0.19 -1.30
CA PRO A 227 1.03 0.42 -2.51
C PRO A 227 2.38 1.12 -2.27
N LEU A 228 2.60 1.68 -1.08
CA LEU A 228 3.87 2.33 -0.73
C LEU A 228 5.00 1.32 -0.57
N TRP A 229 4.75 0.21 0.10
CA TRP A 229 5.73 -0.86 0.26
C TRP A 229 6.04 -1.50 -1.09
N ARG A 230 5.00 -1.71 -1.89
CA ARG A 230 5.10 -2.24 -3.25
C ARG A 230 5.92 -1.33 -4.18
N LEU A 231 5.68 -0.02 -4.14
CA LEU A 231 6.44 0.97 -4.91
C LEU A 231 7.95 0.84 -4.65
N ARG A 232 8.35 0.75 -3.37
CA ARG A 232 9.76 0.64 -2.97
C ARG A 232 10.39 -0.63 -3.52
N THR A 233 9.68 -1.75 -3.46
CA THR A 233 10.14 -3.03 -3.99
C THR A 233 10.29 -3.00 -5.51
N LEU A 234 9.31 -2.45 -6.22
CA LEU A 234 9.34 -2.38 -7.69
C LEU A 234 10.40 -1.40 -8.20
N ALA A 235 10.58 -0.25 -7.53
CA ALA A 235 11.65 0.68 -7.86
C ALA A 235 13.03 0.03 -7.64
N ALA A 236 13.22 -0.71 -6.54
CA ALA A 236 14.46 -1.43 -6.28
C ALA A 236 14.69 -2.56 -7.29
N ALA A 237 13.63 -3.26 -7.69
CA ALA A 237 13.71 -4.30 -8.71
C ALA A 237 14.05 -3.73 -10.09
N GLY A 238 13.45 -2.59 -10.46
CA GLY A 238 13.77 -1.87 -11.68
C GLY A 238 15.24 -1.47 -11.75
N LEU A 239 15.81 -1.03 -10.62
CA LEU A 239 17.25 -0.76 -10.52
C LEU A 239 18.11 -2.03 -10.66
N ASP A 240 17.77 -3.13 -9.98
CA ASP A 240 18.47 -4.42 -10.16
C ASP A 240 18.45 -4.80 -11.63
N ILE A 241 17.29 -4.81 -12.30
CA ILE A 241 17.15 -5.14 -13.73
C ILE A 241 18.00 -4.21 -14.60
N SER A 242 17.90 -2.89 -14.39
CA SER A 242 18.64 -1.90 -15.18
C SER A 242 20.16 -2.02 -15.03
N SER A 243 20.66 -2.55 -13.91
CA SER A 243 22.09 -2.81 -13.70
C SER A 243 22.61 -4.03 -14.45
N ARG A 244 21.74 -4.87 -15.04
CA ARG A 244 22.13 -6.14 -15.66
C ARG A 244 22.22 -6.09 -17.18
N LEU A 245 21.48 -5.20 -17.82
CA LEU A 245 21.07 -5.39 -19.21
C LEU A 245 21.30 -4.12 -20.00
N THR A 246 22.19 -4.23 -20.98
CA THR A 246 22.34 -3.26 -22.07
C THR A 246 21.31 -3.49 -23.18
N ARG A 247 20.64 -4.66 -23.19
CA ARG A 247 19.64 -5.02 -24.21
C ARG A 247 18.21 -4.87 -23.67
N PRO A 248 17.33 -4.08 -24.32
CA PRO A 248 15.98 -3.79 -23.82
C PRO A 248 15.08 -5.03 -23.76
N THR A 249 15.18 -5.95 -24.73
CA THR A 249 14.35 -7.17 -24.80
C THR A 249 14.48 -8.04 -23.56
N PHE A 250 15.72 -8.26 -23.10
CA PHE A 250 15.95 -9.01 -21.88
C PHE A 250 15.45 -8.25 -20.66
N ALA A 251 15.54 -6.91 -20.64
CA ALA A 251 15.09 -6.11 -19.52
C ALA A 251 13.57 -6.26 -19.33
N VAL A 252 12.82 -6.25 -20.44
CA VAL A 252 11.38 -6.56 -20.44
C VAL A 252 11.12 -7.97 -19.92
N LEU A 253 11.84 -9.00 -20.38
CA LEU A 253 11.64 -10.38 -19.92
C LEU A 253 11.91 -10.55 -18.41
N TRP A 254 12.98 -9.94 -17.89
CA TRP A 254 13.28 -9.93 -16.46
C TRP A 254 12.25 -9.13 -15.65
N SER A 255 11.70 -8.07 -16.24
CA SER A 255 10.61 -7.29 -15.63
C SER A 255 9.35 -8.15 -15.47
N LEU A 256 8.99 -8.94 -16.50
CA LEU A 256 7.88 -9.88 -16.44
C LEU A 256 8.11 -10.96 -15.38
N GLY A 257 9.32 -11.53 -15.31
CA GLY A 257 9.65 -12.52 -14.29
C GLY A 257 9.56 -11.95 -12.86
N THR A 258 9.98 -10.70 -12.67
CA THR A 258 9.85 -9.99 -11.38
C THR A 258 8.39 -9.75 -11.03
N PHE A 259 7.58 -9.35 -12.02
CA PHE A 259 6.14 -9.17 -11.87
C PHE A 259 5.47 -10.46 -11.42
N ILE A 260 5.71 -11.57 -12.13
CA ILE A 260 5.16 -12.90 -11.78
C ILE A 260 5.56 -13.32 -10.38
N ASN A 261 6.82 -13.12 -9.99
CA ASN A 261 7.30 -13.48 -8.65
C ASN A 261 6.58 -12.68 -7.55
N LEU A 262 6.48 -11.36 -7.72
CA LEU A 262 5.80 -10.50 -6.76
C LEU A 262 4.31 -10.86 -6.65
N TRP A 263 3.66 -11.17 -7.77
CA TRP A 263 2.29 -11.66 -7.79
C TRP A 263 2.14 -13.03 -7.15
N GLY A 264 3.07 -13.97 -7.39
CA GLY A 264 3.07 -15.29 -6.78
C GLY A 264 3.12 -15.22 -5.25
N VAL A 265 3.98 -14.35 -4.70
CA VAL A 265 4.04 -14.06 -3.26
C VAL A 265 2.68 -13.60 -2.73
N GLN A 266 1.97 -12.75 -3.48
CA GLN A 266 0.67 -12.25 -3.04
C GLN A 266 -0.45 -13.25 -3.14
N VAL A 267 -0.46 -14.07 -4.19
CA VAL A 267 -1.42 -15.17 -4.32
C VAL A 267 -1.24 -16.15 -3.18
N MET A 268 0.01 -16.49 -2.82
CA MET A 268 0.28 -17.35 -1.65
C MET A 268 -0.21 -16.72 -0.35
N LEU A 269 0.07 -15.43 -0.12
CA LEU A 269 -0.42 -14.72 1.07
C LEU A 269 -1.95 -14.64 1.10
N PHE A 270 -2.60 -14.44 -0.04
CA PHE A 270 -4.06 -14.42 -0.16
C PHE A 270 -4.66 -15.80 0.13
N ILE A 271 -4.10 -16.87 -0.43
CA ILE A 271 -4.54 -18.25 -0.16
C ILE A 271 -4.36 -18.58 1.33
N ALA A 272 -3.23 -18.21 1.92
CA ALA A 272 -2.99 -18.40 3.35
C ALA A 272 -4.01 -17.65 4.21
N ALA A 273 -4.30 -16.39 3.87
CA ALA A 273 -5.28 -15.57 4.56
C ALA A 273 -6.72 -16.13 4.40
N ALA A 274 -7.09 -16.57 3.20
CA ALA A 274 -8.40 -17.13 2.90
C ALA A 274 -8.61 -18.48 3.58
N GLY A 275 -7.63 -19.39 3.51
CA GLY A 275 -7.70 -20.70 4.15
C GLY A 275 -7.83 -20.58 5.67
N LEU A 276 -7.05 -19.70 6.29
CA LEU A 276 -7.11 -19.46 7.72
C LEU A 276 -8.36 -18.68 8.14
N GLY A 277 -8.84 -17.74 7.33
CA GLY A 277 -10.13 -17.06 7.53
C GLY A 277 -11.33 -18.02 7.48
N SER A 278 -11.30 -18.98 6.56
CA SER A 278 -12.29 -20.06 6.49
C SER A 278 -12.21 -20.99 7.72
N TRP A 279 -11.00 -21.31 8.18
CA TRP A 279 -10.80 -22.10 9.40
C TRP A 279 -11.38 -21.38 10.63
N PHE A 280 -11.09 -20.10 10.82
CA PHE A 280 -11.65 -19.34 11.95
C PHE A 280 -13.18 -19.17 11.84
N SER A 281 -13.71 -18.98 10.63
CA SER A 281 -15.16 -18.97 10.40
C SER A 281 -15.82 -20.30 10.77
N TYR A 282 -15.16 -21.42 10.44
CA TYR A 282 -15.60 -22.75 10.84
C TYR A 282 -15.58 -22.92 12.37
N GLN A 283 -14.51 -22.48 13.05
CA GLN A 283 -14.44 -22.51 14.51
C GLN A 283 -15.54 -21.67 15.16
N ALA A 284 -15.79 -20.46 14.66
CA ALA A 284 -16.88 -19.61 15.14
C ALA A 284 -18.25 -20.27 14.95
N TYR A 285 -18.47 -20.94 13.82
CA TYR A 285 -19.69 -21.70 13.57
C TYR A 285 -19.85 -22.88 14.56
N VAL A 286 -18.79 -23.64 14.83
CA VAL A 286 -18.79 -24.76 15.78
C VAL A 286 -19.08 -24.29 17.21
N VAL A 287 -18.47 -23.17 17.63
CA VAL A 287 -18.74 -22.55 18.94
C VAL A 287 -20.20 -22.12 19.03
N ARG A 288 -20.73 -21.44 18.00
CA ARG A 288 -22.11 -20.93 17.98
C ARG A 288 -23.18 -22.02 17.98
N SER A 289 -22.88 -23.16 17.38
CA SER A 289 -23.82 -24.29 17.28
C SER A 289 -23.87 -25.16 18.54
N GLY A 290 -23.11 -24.83 19.59
CA GLY A 290 -23.18 -25.51 20.89
C GLY A 290 -22.56 -26.90 20.91
N PHE A 291 -21.82 -27.29 19.86
CA PHE A 291 -21.13 -28.59 19.80
C PHE A 291 -19.84 -28.64 20.65
N SER A 292 -19.36 -27.49 21.10
CA SER A 292 -18.19 -27.38 21.97
C SER A 292 -18.60 -27.50 23.43
N SER A 293 -18.16 -28.57 24.11
CA SER A 293 -18.21 -28.69 25.57
C SER A 293 -17.19 -27.79 26.29
N THR A 294 -16.24 -27.23 25.54
CA THR A 294 -15.24 -26.30 26.05
C THR A 294 -15.79 -24.87 26.11
N PRO A 295 -15.51 -24.10 27.18
CA PRO A 295 -15.95 -22.72 27.36
C PRO A 295 -15.11 -21.73 26.53
N VAL A 296 -14.80 -22.07 25.27
CA VAL A 296 -14.14 -21.12 24.37
C VAL A 296 -15.19 -20.12 23.94
N GLY A 297 -15.07 -18.88 24.40
CA GLY A 297 -16.01 -17.81 24.07
C GLY A 297 -15.80 -17.33 22.63
N GLU A 298 -16.84 -16.76 22.02
CA GLU A 298 -16.72 -16.13 20.69
C GLU A 298 -15.61 -15.05 20.66
N ALA A 299 -15.40 -14.36 21.78
CA ALA A 299 -14.34 -13.37 21.96
C ALA A 299 -12.93 -13.96 21.86
N ASP A 300 -12.72 -15.23 22.25
CA ASP A 300 -11.41 -15.88 22.15
C ASP A 300 -11.05 -16.15 20.69
N VAL A 301 -12.05 -16.58 19.89
CA VAL A 301 -11.89 -16.82 18.46
C VAL A 301 -11.56 -15.53 17.72
N THR A 302 -12.26 -14.43 18.03
CA THR A 302 -12.01 -13.14 17.37
C THR A 302 -10.71 -12.47 17.84
N PHE A 303 -10.32 -12.66 19.10
CA PHE A 303 -8.99 -12.27 19.55
C PHE A 303 -7.88 -13.03 18.80
N ALA A 304 -8.04 -14.35 18.60
CA ALA A 304 -7.10 -15.14 17.80
C ALA A 304 -7.05 -14.66 16.33
N MET A 305 -8.21 -14.31 15.73
CA MET A 305 -8.26 -13.68 14.41
C MET A 305 -7.49 -12.35 14.36
N LEU A 306 -7.56 -11.53 15.42
CA LEU A 306 -6.82 -10.26 15.50
C LEU A 306 -5.30 -10.48 15.53
N ILE A 307 -4.82 -11.39 16.38
CA ILE A 307 -3.39 -11.77 16.40
C ILE A 307 -2.96 -12.25 15.02
N PHE A 308 -3.79 -13.08 14.39
CA PHE A 308 -3.50 -13.61 13.07
C PHE A 308 -3.43 -12.51 11.99
N ALA A 309 -4.37 -11.57 12.00
CA ALA A 309 -4.36 -10.42 11.09
C ALA A 309 -3.08 -9.57 11.27
N LEU A 310 -2.61 -9.39 12.51
CA LEU A 310 -1.33 -8.73 12.80
C LEU A 310 -0.13 -9.50 12.24
N LEU A 311 -0.13 -10.83 12.37
CA LEU A 311 0.93 -11.67 11.80
C LEU A 311 0.96 -11.60 10.27
N ILE A 312 -0.21 -11.63 9.60
CA ILE A 312 -0.28 -11.42 8.15
C ILE A 312 0.26 -10.04 7.77
N ALA A 313 -0.19 -8.99 8.46
CA ALA A 313 0.27 -7.62 8.20
C ALA A 313 1.80 -7.50 8.32
N ALA A 314 2.37 -8.09 9.39
CA ALA A 314 3.80 -8.15 9.61
C ALA A 314 4.53 -8.96 8.53
N ALA A 315 3.97 -10.10 8.11
CA ALA A 315 4.54 -10.94 7.05
C ALA A 315 4.56 -10.23 5.69
N ILE A 316 3.47 -9.53 5.33
CA ILE A 316 3.39 -8.70 4.11
C ILE A 316 4.49 -7.63 4.15
N TYR A 317 4.57 -6.88 5.25
CA TYR A 317 5.57 -5.82 5.42
C TYR A 317 7.01 -6.37 5.35
N ALA A 318 7.29 -7.45 6.08
CA ALA A 318 8.60 -8.09 6.14
C ALA A 318 9.03 -8.60 4.75
N THR A 319 8.11 -9.18 3.99
CA THR A 319 8.38 -9.68 2.63
C THR A 319 8.76 -8.55 1.68
N TYR A 320 8.00 -7.44 1.68
CA TYR A 320 8.34 -6.27 0.86
C TYR A 320 9.68 -5.65 1.25
N ARG A 321 9.94 -5.52 2.56
CA ARG A 321 11.21 -5.00 3.06
C ARG A 321 12.39 -5.87 2.66
N TRP A 322 12.26 -7.19 2.80
CA TRP A 322 13.28 -8.15 2.40
C TRP A 322 13.55 -8.10 0.88
N LEU A 323 12.50 -8.09 0.05
CA LEU A 323 12.65 -7.97 -1.41
C LEU A 323 13.33 -6.67 -1.82
N THR A 324 12.92 -5.53 -1.24
CA THR A 324 13.54 -4.22 -1.49
C THR A 324 15.03 -4.28 -1.18
N HIS A 325 15.39 -4.72 0.03
CA HIS A 325 16.79 -4.79 0.47
C HIS A 325 17.63 -5.72 -0.41
N ARG A 326 17.10 -6.92 -0.73
CA ARG A 326 17.76 -7.90 -1.59
C ARG A 326 18.04 -7.34 -2.98
N ASN A 327 17.09 -6.61 -3.58
CA ASN A 327 17.25 -6.05 -4.92
C ASN A 327 18.26 -4.88 -4.93
N LEU A 328 18.22 -3.99 -3.93
CA LEU A 328 19.21 -2.92 -3.79
C LEU A 328 20.63 -3.46 -3.58
N LEU A 329 20.81 -4.50 -2.75
CA LEU A 329 22.11 -5.14 -2.56
C LEU A 329 22.64 -5.77 -3.86
N LYS A 330 21.78 -6.42 -4.64
CA LYS A 330 22.17 -6.99 -5.94
C LYS A 330 22.58 -5.91 -6.93
N ALA A 331 21.82 -4.82 -7.02
CA ALA A 331 22.15 -3.68 -7.86
C ALA A 331 23.51 -3.09 -7.44
N THR A 332 23.73 -2.88 -6.13
CA THR A 332 24.99 -2.35 -5.58
C THR A 332 26.18 -3.22 -5.93
N LYS A 333 26.10 -4.52 -5.64
CA LYS A 333 27.20 -5.46 -5.94
C LYS A 333 27.54 -5.51 -7.43
N ARG A 334 26.57 -5.29 -8.32
CA ARG A 334 26.80 -5.28 -9.77
C ARG A 334 27.45 -3.99 -10.21
N LEU A 335 26.95 -2.85 -9.76
CA LEU A 335 27.51 -1.55 -10.12
C LEU A 335 28.94 -1.36 -9.61
N VAL A 336 29.26 -1.84 -8.41
CA VAL A 336 30.65 -1.85 -7.90
C VAL A 336 31.58 -2.65 -8.84
N LYS A 337 31.12 -3.82 -9.30
CA LYS A 337 31.89 -4.63 -10.27
C LYS A 337 32.07 -3.94 -11.63
N LEU A 338 31.09 -3.13 -12.06
CA LEU A 338 31.16 -2.39 -13.32
C LEU A 338 32.05 -1.15 -13.22
N GLY A 339 32.06 -0.47 -12.08
CA GLY A 339 32.84 0.76 -11.86
C GLY A 339 34.32 0.54 -11.60
N GLY A 340 34.81 -0.71 -11.57
CA GLY A 340 36.23 -1.03 -11.40
C GLY A 340 36.82 -0.74 -10.01
N ALA A 341 36.04 -0.21 -9.07
CA ALA A 341 36.45 0.01 -7.69
C ALA A 341 36.38 -1.32 -6.90
N ALA A 342 37.50 -2.04 -6.86
CA ALA A 342 37.82 -3.01 -5.83
C ALA A 342 38.71 -2.34 -4.77
#